data_AF-A0A5C9AFP8-F1
#
_entry.id   AF-A0A5C9AFP8-F1
#
_cell.length_a   1.000
_cell.length_b   1.000
_cell.length_c   1.000
_cell.angle_alpha   90.00
_cell.angle_beta   90.00
_cell.angle_gamma   90.00
#
_symmetry.space_group_name_H-M   'P 1'
#
loop_
_entity.id
_entity.type
_entity.pdbx_description
1 polymer ?
#
loop_
_entity_poly.entity_id
_entity_poly.type
_entity_poly.pdbx_seq_one_letter_code
_entity_poly.pdbx_strand_id
1 'polypeptide(L)' 'PAKVVLVTNEVGMGIVPESRLARHFRDIAGRVNQQLAAAANEVWLVVSGIGVKIK' A
#
# COMPACT_ATOMS: atom_id res chain seq x y z
N PRO A 1 -25.49 -4.53 3.16
CA PRO A 1 -24.01 -4.46 3.17
C PRO A 1 -23.38 -5.23 2.01
N ALA A 2 -22.28 -4.72 1.44
CA ALA A 2 -21.56 -5.36 0.33
C ALA A 2 -20.10 -5.61 0.71
N LYS A 3 -19.49 -6.64 0.11
CA LYS A 3 -18.06 -6.92 0.26
C LYS A 3 -17.26 -5.90 -0.55
N VAL A 4 -16.34 -5.18 0.11
CA VAL A 4 -15.45 -4.20 -0.52
C VAL A 4 -14.03 -4.77 -0.54
N VAL A 5 -13.37 -4.70 -1.70
CA VAL A 5 -11.96 -5.05 -1.86
C VAL A 5 -11.26 -3.87 -2.52
N LEU A 6 -10.21 -3.37 -1.86
CA LEU A 6 -9.37 -2.28 -2.35
C LEU A 6 -8.00 -2.84 -2.69
N VAL A 7 -7.43 -2.42 -3.83
CA VAL A 7 -6.09 -2.79 -4.25
C VAL A 7 -5.23 -1.54 -4.30
N THR A 8 -4.06 -1.60 -3.68
CA THR A 8 -3.04 -0.55 -3.72
C THR A 8 -1.66 -1.18 -3.88
N ASN A 9 -0.65 -0.37 -4.18
CA ASN A 9 0.72 -0.81 -4.39
C ASN A 9 1.62 -0.40 -3.23
N GLU A 10 2.60 -1.26 -2.94
CA GLU A 10 3.75 -0.90 -2.14
C GLU A 10 4.81 -0.25 -3.06
N VAL A 11 5.15 1.01 -2.79
CA VAL A 11 6.08 1.82 -3.61
C VAL A 11 7.29 2.31 -2.81
N GLY A 12 7.38 1.95 -1.53
CA GLY A 12 8.43 2.41 -0.61
C GLY A 12 9.68 1.54 -0.55
N MET A 13 9.65 0.31 -1.10
CA MET A 13 10.76 -0.65 -1.03
C MET A 13 11.90 -0.42 -2.05
N GLY A 14 11.86 0.71 -2.76
CA GLY A 14 12.92 1.14 -3.68
C GLY A 14 13.77 2.29 -3.15
N ILE A 15 14.76 2.70 -3.95
CA ILE A 15 15.64 3.85 -3.68
C ILE A 15 14.81 5.15 -3.64
N VAL A 16 15.33 6.17 -2.95
CA VAL A 16 14.75 7.52 -2.93
C VAL A 16 14.84 8.15 -4.32
N PRO A 17 13.71 8.57 -4.94
CA PRO A 17 13.74 9.22 -6.25
C PRO A 17 14.40 10.61 -6.23
N GLU A 18 15.05 10.98 -7.32
CA GLU A 18 15.59 12.34 -7.52
C GLU A 18 14.49 13.38 -7.77
N SER A 19 13.39 12.98 -8.42
CA SER A 19 12.24 13.85 -8.66
C SER A 19 11.53 14.18 -7.35
N ARG A 20 11.38 15.49 -7.07
CA ARG A 20 10.60 15.99 -5.93
C ARG A 20 9.19 15.42 -5.93
N LEU A 21 8.53 15.41 -7.09
CA LEU A 21 7.18 14.88 -7.24
C LEU A 21 7.12 13.40 -6.85
N ALA A 22 8.06 12.59 -7.35
CA ALA A 22 8.11 11.16 -7.06
C ALA A 22 8.35 10.88 -5.56
N ARG A 23 9.18 11.69 -4.89
CA ARG A 23 9.34 11.61 -3.42
C ARG A 23 8.03 11.89 -2.68
N HIS A 24 7.35 12.98 -3.02
CA HIS A 24 6.07 13.32 -2.38
C HIS A 24 5.03 12.25 -2.65
N PHE A 25 4.99 11.70 -3.87
CA PHE A 25 4.09 10.63 -4.24
C PHE A 25 4.32 9.37 -3.39
N ARG A 26 5.56 8.86 -3.29
CA ARG A 26 5.83 7.65 -2.46
C ARG A 26 5.46 7.87 -1.00
N ASP A 27 5.74 9.05 -0.46
CA ASP A 27 5.46 9.37 0.94
C ASP A 27 3.96 9.48 1.23
N ILE A 28 3.21 10.13 0.34
CA ILE A 28 1.75 10.25 0.46
C ILE A 28 1.09 8.90 0.25
N ALA A 29 1.50 8.12 -0.76
CA ALA A 29 0.97 6.79 -1.02
C ALA A 29 1.15 5.87 0.20
N GLY A 30 2.33 5.88 0.83
CA GLY A 30 2.58 5.12 2.06
C GLY A 30 1.65 5.52 3.21
N ARG A 31 1.41 6.83 3.42
CA ARG A 31 0.47 7.31 4.44
C ARG A 31 -0.98 6.91 4.16
N VAL A 32 -1.41 6.98 2.90
CA VAL A 32 -2.75 6.52 2.49
C VAL A 32 -2.89 5.01 2.73
N ASN A 33 -1.88 4.21 2.35
CA ASN A 33 -1.88 2.77 2.58
C ASN A 33 -1.98 2.43 4.08
N GLN A 34 -1.28 3.17 4.95
CA GLN A 34 -1.42 2.99 6.40
C GLN A 34 -2.83 3.30 6.92
N GLN A 35 -3.46 4.39 6.43
CA GLN A 35 -4.84 4.73 6.81
C GLN A 35 -5.83 3.65 6.36
N LEU A 36 -5.69 3.16 5.12
CA LEU A 36 -6.52 2.07 4.60
C LEU A 36 -6.31 0.77 5.40
N ALA A 37 -5.05 0.40 5.69
CA ALA A 37 -4.73 -0.80 6.46
C ALA A 37 -5.27 -0.73 7.90
N ALA A 38 -5.26 0.45 8.53
CA ALA A 38 -5.83 0.66 9.85
C ALA A 38 -7.36 0.45 9.84
N ALA A 39 -8.06 0.98 8.83
CA ALA A 39 -9.51 0.85 8.69
C ALA A 39 -9.97 -0.53 8.16
N ALA A 40 -9.11 -1.25 7.44
CA ALA A 40 -9.45 -2.54 6.84
C ALA A 40 -9.66 -3.65 7.87
N ASN A 41 -10.58 -4.56 7.56
CA ASN A 41 -10.79 -5.79 8.34
C ASN A 41 -9.70 -6.83 8.09
N GLU A 42 -9.19 -6.91 6.87
CA GLU A 42 -8.07 -7.77 6.47
C GLU A 42 -7.07 -6.99 5.63
N VAL A 43 -5.79 -7.32 5.74
CA VAL A 43 -4.72 -6.75 4.91
C VAL A 43 -3.85 -7.89 4.40
N TRP A 44 -3.65 -7.87 3.08
CA TRP A 44 -2.90 -8.88 2.35
C TRP A 44 -1.74 -8.22 1.61
N LEU A 45 -0.54 -8.76 1.80
CA LEU A 45 0.60 -8.48 0.94
C LEU A 45 0.69 -9.59 -0.11
N VAL A 46 0.75 -9.25 -1.39
CA VAL A 46 0.88 -10.22 -2.48
C VAL A 46 2.26 -10.09 -3.11
N VAL A 47 3.04 -11.17 -3.07
CA VAL A 47 4.39 -11.24 -3.66
C VAL A 47 4.47 -12.47 -4.54
N SER A 48 4.86 -12.29 -5.81
CA SER A 48 4.94 -13.39 -6.80
C SER A 48 3.64 -14.19 -6.94
N GLY A 49 2.49 -13.52 -6.80
CA GLY A 49 1.16 -14.16 -6.85
C GLY A 49 0.75 -14.88 -5.56
N ILE A 50 1.61 -14.91 -4.54
CA ILE A 50 1.36 -15.58 -3.26
C ILE A 50 0.85 -14.53 -2.26
N GLY A 51 -0.34 -14.75 -1.70
CA GLY A 51 -0.94 -13.89 -0.70
C GLY A 51 -0.46 -14.21 0.72
N VAL A 52 0.02 -13.19 1.43
CA VAL A 52 0.42 -13.23 2.83
C VAL A 52 -0.53 -12.34 3.64
N LYS A 53 -1.34 -12.94 4.50
CA LYS A 53 -2.24 -12.19 5.40
C LYS A 53 -1.41 -11.58 6.53
N ILE A 54 -1.43 -10.25 6.65
CA ILE A 54 -0.70 -9.51 7.68
C ILE A 54 -1.61 -8.83 8.71
N LYS A 55 -2.92 -8.80 8.43
CA LYS A 55 -4.01 -8.44 9.36
C LYS A 55 -5.27 -9.17 8.93
#